data_AF-A0A250IZQ9-F1
#
_entry.id   AF-A0A250IZQ9-F1
#
_cell.length_a   1.000
_cell.length_b   1.000
_cell.length_c   1.000
_cell.angle_alpha   90.00
_cell.angle_beta   90.00
_cell.angle_gamma   90.00
#
_symmetry.space_group_name_H-M   'P 1'
#
loop_
_entity.id
_entity.type
_entity.pdbx_description
1 polymer ?
#
loop_
_entity_poly.entity_id
_entity_poly.type
_entity_poly.pdbx_seq_one_letter_code
_entity_poly.pdbx_strand_id
1 'polypeptide(L)'
;MDLTPDWHKKTPREAVPVPLAVRERRGLWDKSAAAGIPAMPLFGVLPLRRLIPQDIHSLMDYQGALSVLGAGLLSRCAVARTAGVVLGCAGLGVSLLTDYRLSLRKLIPIEMHEAIDHVWSLKVIAAPFLLGYSRRSRWATVVNVVVGASTILGSLFTDYRAQRGVQWGRGHVTDLGPVGG
;
A
#
# COMPACT_ATOMS: atom_id res chain seq x y z
N MET A 1 16.09 -40.16 -15.43
CA MET A 1 15.88 -38.98 -14.58
C MET A 1 16.30 -37.78 -15.41
N ASP A 2 15.34 -37.07 -16.00
CA ASP A 2 15.62 -35.90 -16.83
C ASP A 2 16.10 -34.75 -15.93
N LEU A 3 17.37 -34.40 -16.06
CA LEU A 3 18.02 -33.27 -15.38
C LEU A 3 18.02 -32.04 -16.30
N THR A 4 16.87 -31.68 -16.87
CA THR A 4 16.76 -30.38 -17.55
C THR A 4 16.66 -29.30 -16.48
N PRO A 5 17.58 -28.32 -16.41
CA PRO A 5 17.42 -27.19 -15.52
C PRO A 5 16.15 -26.44 -15.92
N ASP A 6 15.19 -26.37 -15.02
CA ASP A 6 13.98 -25.59 -15.21
C ASP A 6 14.32 -24.10 -15.06
N TRP A 7 14.47 -23.44 -16.20
CA TRP A 7 14.78 -22.01 -16.31
C TRP A 7 13.54 -21.11 -16.23
N HIS A 8 12.50 -21.49 -15.46
CA HIS A 8 11.41 -20.56 -15.19
C HIS A 8 11.92 -19.39 -14.33
N LYS A 9 11.42 -18.18 -14.63
CA LYS A 9 11.66 -17.02 -13.79
C LYS A 9 10.96 -17.23 -12.45
N LYS A 10 11.74 -17.28 -11.38
CA LYS A 10 11.20 -17.40 -10.02
C LYS A 10 10.29 -16.23 -9.68
N THR A 11 9.16 -16.52 -9.04
CA THR A 11 8.27 -15.49 -8.51
C THR A 11 8.94 -14.73 -7.36
N PRO A 12 8.46 -13.51 -6.99
CA PRO A 12 9.00 -12.79 -5.83
C PRO A 12 9.02 -13.64 -4.55
N ARG A 13 8.04 -14.54 -4.39
CA ARG A 13 7.92 -15.42 -3.23
C ARG A 13 8.95 -16.55 -3.24
N GLU A 14 9.30 -17.07 -4.41
CA GLU A 14 10.35 -18.10 -4.59
C GLU A 14 11.77 -17.52 -4.52
N ALA A 15 11.93 -16.23 -4.81
CA ALA A 15 13.23 -15.58 -4.88
C ALA A 15 13.77 -15.13 -3.51
N VAL A 16 12.92 -15.05 -2.48
CA VAL A 16 13.33 -14.59 -1.15
C VAL A 16 14.00 -15.72 -0.35
N PRO A 17 15.27 -15.58 0.07
CA PRO A 17 15.95 -16.59 0.87
C PRO A 17 15.32 -16.71 2.26
N VAL A 18 14.95 -17.92 2.69
CA VAL A 18 14.46 -18.20 4.05
C VAL A 18 15.66 -18.28 5.01
N PRO A 19 15.80 -17.38 6.00
CA PRO A 19 16.92 -17.41 6.93
C PRO A 19 16.88 -18.67 7.80
N LEU A 20 18.04 -19.34 7.95
CA LEU A 20 18.20 -20.51 8.83
C LEU A 20 18.10 -20.16 10.33
N ALA A 21 18.14 -18.88 10.68
CA ALA A 21 17.91 -18.38 12.03
C ALA A 21 17.14 -17.04 11.97
N VAL A 22 15.94 -17.00 12.54
CA VAL A 22 15.13 -15.78 12.64
C VAL A 22 15.72 -14.90 13.74
N ARG A 23 16.69 -14.05 13.38
CA ARG A 23 17.09 -12.94 14.24
C ARG A 23 16.02 -11.86 14.09
N GLU A 24 15.18 -11.68 15.10
CA GLU A 24 14.15 -10.65 15.16
C GLU A 24 14.78 -9.24 15.05
N ARG A 25 14.94 -8.73 13.83
CA ARG A 25 15.11 -7.29 13.62
C ARG A 25 13.87 -6.77 12.90
N ARG A 26 12.76 -6.65 13.64
CA ARG A 26 11.50 -6.04 13.16
C ARG A 26 11.60 -4.51 13.13
N GLY A 27 12.56 -3.98 12.37
CA GLY A 27 12.73 -2.55 12.15
C GLY A 27 11.87 -2.04 10.99
N LEU A 28 11.56 -0.74 10.97
CA LEU A 28 10.81 -0.12 9.86
C LEU A 28 11.51 -0.25 8.49
N TRP A 29 12.82 -0.48 8.49
CA TRP A 29 13.65 -0.64 7.29
C TRP A 29 13.90 -2.10 6.90
N ASP A 30 13.26 -3.07 7.56
CA ASP A 30 13.48 -4.49 7.28
C ASP A 30 12.88 -4.88 5.91
N LYS A 31 13.69 -5.51 5.08
CA LYS A 31 13.32 -6.11 3.78
C LYS A 31 13.68 -7.60 3.70
N SER A 32 14.11 -8.19 4.81
CA SER A 32 14.44 -9.60 4.88
C SER A 32 13.19 -10.47 4.71
N ALA A 33 13.35 -11.78 4.60
CA ALA A 33 12.20 -12.69 4.60
C ALA A 33 11.34 -12.58 5.87
N ALA A 34 11.94 -12.17 7.00
CA ALA A 34 11.23 -11.97 8.25
C ALA A 34 10.29 -10.74 8.21
N ALA A 35 10.47 -9.83 7.25
CA ALA A 35 9.63 -8.64 7.09
C ALA A 35 8.22 -8.97 6.59
N GLY A 36 8.02 -10.13 5.96
CA GLY A 36 6.72 -10.59 5.46
C GLY A 36 6.80 -11.28 4.10
N ILE A 37 5.65 -11.78 3.64
CA ILE A 37 5.44 -12.48 2.39
C ILE A 37 5.42 -11.46 1.25
N PRO A 38 6.34 -11.50 0.26
CA PRO A 38 6.31 -10.58 -0.87
C PRO A 38 4.99 -10.65 -1.65
N ALA A 39 4.42 -9.48 -1.94
CA ALA A 39 3.27 -9.34 -2.82
C ALA A 39 3.61 -9.85 -4.23
N MET A 40 2.63 -10.46 -4.91
CA MET A 40 2.77 -10.75 -6.33
C MET A 40 2.69 -9.47 -7.16
N PRO A 41 3.32 -9.42 -8.35
CA PRO A 41 3.29 -8.20 -9.15
C PRO A 41 1.89 -7.89 -9.64
N LEU A 42 1.39 -6.68 -9.35
CA LEU A 42 0.11 -6.21 -9.87
C LEU A 42 0.20 -6.02 -11.39
N PHE A 43 -0.75 -6.61 -12.11
CA PHE A 43 -0.75 -6.71 -13.58
C PHE A 43 0.53 -7.33 -14.18
N GLY A 44 1.31 -8.06 -13.38
CA GLY A 44 2.59 -8.63 -13.80
C GLY A 44 3.75 -7.64 -13.90
N VAL A 45 3.54 -6.35 -13.57
CA VAL A 45 4.55 -5.30 -13.81
C VAL A 45 4.80 -4.38 -12.62
N LEU A 46 3.82 -4.16 -11.74
CA LEU A 46 3.96 -3.28 -10.58
C LEU A 46 4.25 -4.09 -9.31
N PRO A 47 4.99 -3.55 -8.34
CA PRO A 47 5.72 -2.27 -8.37
C PRO A 47 6.91 -2.33 -9.36
N LEU A 48 7.35 -1.17 -9.89
CA LEU A 48 8.43 -1.09 -10.87
C LEU A 48 9.77 -1.59 -10.29
N ARG A 49 10.02 -1.26 -9.03
CA ARG A 49 11.17 -1.72 -8.23
C ARG A 49 10.78 -1.77 -6.76
N ARG A 50 11.48 -2.57 -5.96
CA ARG A 50 11.19 -2.82 -4.54
C ARG A 50 12.17 -2.09 -3.63
N LEU A 51 12.09 -0.76 -3.64
CA LEU A 51 13.04 0.15 -2.98
C LEU A 51 12.58 0.66 -1.61
N ILE A 52 11.28 0.87 -1.41
CA ILE A 52 10.72 1.38 -0.16
C ILE A 52 10.25 0.18 0.68
N PRO A 53 10.76 -0.02 1.91
CA PRO A 53 10.26 -1.09 2.79
C PRO A 53 8.76 -0.93 3.09
N GLN A 54 8.03 -2.04 3.20
CA GLN A 54 6.59 -2.06 3.50
C GLN A 54 6.20 -1.19 4.70
N ASP A 55 6.97 -1.21 5.79
CA ASP A 55 6.64 -0.45 6.99
C ASP A 55 6.81 1.07 6.81
N ILE A 56 7.78 1.49 5.99
CA ILE A 56 7.94 2.91 5.61
C ILE A 56 6.74 3.35 4.78
N HIS A 57 6.34 2.55 3.79
CA HIS A 57 5.12 2.81 3.00
C HIS A 57 3.88 2.90 3.89
N SER A 58 3.72 1.95 4.82
CA SER A 58 2.59 1.92 5.76
C SER A 58 2.52 3.19 6.62
N LEU A 59 3.66 3.75 7.03
CA LEU A 59 3.72 5.04 7.74
C LEU A 59 3.31 6.20 6.83
N MET A 60 3.77 6.20 5.57
CA MET A 60 3.39 7.19 4.56
C MET A 60 1.88 7.17 4.29
N ASP A 61 1.23 6.00 4.31
CA ASP A 61 -0.22 5.90 4.13
C ASP A 61 -0.98 6.59 5.26
N TYR A 62 -0.61 6.32 6.52
CA TYR A 62 -1.21 7.00 7.67
C TYR A 62 -0.98 8.51 7.61
N GLN A 63 0.24 8.94 7.30
CA GLN A 63 0.56 10.36 7.14
C GLN A 63 -0.27 11.02 6.03
N GLY A 64 -0.36 10.38 4.86
CA GLY A 64 -1.08 10.89 3.70
C GLY A 64 -2.57 11.00 3.96
N ALA A 65 -3.18 9.95 4.52
CA ALA A 65 -4.60 9.93 4.86
C ALA A 65 -4.95 10.97 5.94
N LEU A 66 -4.12 11.12 6.99
CA LEU A 66 -4.28 12.16 8.00
C LEU A 66 -4.10 13.57 7.42
N SER A 67 -3.17 13.76 6.48
CA SER A 67 -2.95 15.05 5.82
C SER A 67 -4.17 15.47 5.00
N VAL A 68 -4.74 14.55 4.21
CA VAL A 68 -5.96 14.79 3.43
C VAL A 68 -7.17 15.06 4.35
N LEU A 69 -7.34 14.27 5.41
CA LEU A 69 -8.39 14.47 6.42
C LEU A 69 -8.26 15.85 7.08
N GLY A 70 -7.07 16.16 7.60
CA GLY A 70 -6.78 17.42 8.30
C GLY A 70 -6.98 18.64 7.40
N ALA A 71 -6.51 18.58 6.15
CA ALA A 71 -6.72 19.66 5.19
C ALA A 71 -8.21 19.87 4.86
N GLY A 72 -9.00 18.79 4.80
CA GLY A 72 -10.45 18.86 4.72
C GLY A 72 -11.09 19.54 5.93
N LEU A 73 -10.78 19.07 7.14
CA LEU A 73 -11.33 19.60 8.39
C LEU A 73 -11.01 21.09 8.60
N LEU A 74 -9.80 21.53 8.26
CA LEU A 74 -9.37 22.93 8.35
C LEU A 74 -9.94 23.82 7.24
N SER A 75 -10.51 23.23 6.18
CA SER A 75 -11.08 23.97 5.06
C SER A 75 -12.39 24.67 5.44
N ARG A 76 -12.54 25.94 5.04
CA ARG A 76 -13.80 26.69 5.14
C ARG A 76 -14.77 26.36 4.00
N CYS A 77 -14.29 25.72 2.92
CA CYS A 77 -15.13 25.28 1.82
C CYS A 77 -15.79 23.94 2.17
N ALA A 78 -17.12 23.90 2.26
CA ALA A 78 -17.87 22.69 2.61
C ALA A 78 -17.56 21.50 1.70
N VAL A 79 -17.47 21.72 0.38
CA VAL A 79 -17.14 20.66 -0.59
C VAL A 79 -15.76 20.07 -0.34
N ALA A 80 -14.75 20.91 -0.09
CA ALA A 80 -13.40 20.45 0.23
C ALA A 80 -13.34 19.72 1.57
N ARG A 81 -14.12 20.17 2.56
CA ARG A 81 -14.24 19.50 3.86
C ARG A 81 -14.81 18.11 3.71
N THR A 82 -15.95 17.97 3.04
CA THR A 82 -16.58 16.66 2.80
C THR A 82 -15.64 15.75 2.01
N ALA A 83 -15.02 16.25 0.94
CA ALA A 83 -14.08 15.46 0.15
C ALA A 83 -12.88 14.99 0.98
N GLY A 84 -12.25 15.87 1.75
CA GLY A 84 -11.11 15.53 2.61
C GLY A 84 -11.48 14.54 3.72
N VAL A 85 -12.65 14.70 4.34
CA VAL A 85 -13.15 13.75 5.35
C VAL A 85 -13.36 12.36 4.74
N VAL A 86 -14.08 12.28 3.62
CA VAL A 86 -14.37 11.00 2.97
C VAL A 86 -13.09 10.32 2.49
N LEU A 87 -12.22 11.03 1.77
CA LEU A 87 -10.99 10.46 1.22
C LEU A 87 -9.98 10.12 2.31
N GLY A 88 -9.83 10.97 3.32
CA GLY A 88 -8.93 10.75 4.44
C GLY A 88 -9.37 9.58 5.32
N CYS A 89 -10.66 9.49 5.67
CA CYS A 89 -11.18 8.33 6.40
C CYS A 89 -11.12 7.04 5.58
N ALA A 90 -11.37 7.10 4.27
CA ALA A 90 -11.22 5.93 3.39
C ALA A 90 -9.76 5.44 3.37
N GLY A 91 -8.78 6.33 3.22
CA GLY A 91 -7.36 5.99 3.26
C GLY A 91 -6.95 5.35 4.60
N LEU A 92 -7.34 5.99 5.72
CA LEU A 92 -7.11 5.44 7.06
C LEU A 92 -7.74 4.07 7.25
N GLY A 93 -8.98 3.88 6.79
CA GLY A 93 -9.69 2.61 6.87
C GLY A 93 -8.96 1.51 6.11
N VAL A 94 -8.49 1.80 4.89
CA VAL A 94 -7.69 0.85 4.12
C VAL A 94 -6.39 0.52 4.86
N SER A 95 -5.64 1.50 5.33
CA SER A 95 -4.40 1.31 6.08
C SER A 95 -4.59 0.44 7.34
N LEU A 96 -5.64 0.72 8.12
CA LEU A 96 -5.94 -0.02 9.35
C LEU A 96 -6.36 -1.47 9.11
N LEU A 97 -6.86 -1.78 7.91
CA LEU A 97 -7.40 -3.09 7.56
C LEU A 97 -6.50 -3.88 6.60
N THR A 98 -5.40 -3.31 6.12
CA THR A 98 -4.48 -3.96 5.19
C THR A 98 -3.65 -5.03 5.86
N ASP A 99 -3.36 -6.12 5.15
CA ASP A 99 -2.49 -7.18 5.62
C ASP A 99 -1.00 -6.79 5.61
N TYR A 100 -0.62 -5.75 6.35
CA TYR A 100 0.78 -5.41 6.64
C TYR A 100 1.00 -5.29 8.15
N ARG A 101 2.24 -5.12 8.61
CA ARG A 101 2.59 -5.19 10.04
C ARG A 101 1.88 -4.14 10.91
N LEU A 102 1.89 -2.89 10.47
CA LEU A 102 1.40 -1.73 11.22
C LEU A 102 -0.12 -1.51 11.20
N SER A 103 -0.91 -2.45 10.64
CA SER A 103 -2.38 -2.31 10.62
C SER A 103 -3.03 -2.90 11.88
N LEU A 104 -4.29 -2.56 12.12
CA LEU A 104 -5.06 -3.04 13.27
C LEU A 104 -5.64 -4.44 13.02
N ARG A 105 -6.16 -4.70 11.82
CA ARG A 105 -6.68 -6.01 11.40
C ARG A 105 -6.22 -6.32 9.97
N LYS A 106 -6.04 -7.60 9.66
CA LYS A 106 -5.52 -8.05 8.36
C LYS A 106 -6.68 -8.59 7.54
N LEU A 107 -7.39 -7.70 6.87
CA LEU A 107 -8.60 -8.03 6.10
C LEU A 107 -8.42 -7.76 4.61
N ILE A 108 -7.66 -6.73 4.23
CA ILE A 108 -7.41 -6.35 2.84
C ILE A 108 -6.11 -7.02 2.37
N PRO A 109 -6.16 -7.87 1.33
CA PRO A 109 -4.97 -8.45 0.71
C PRO A 109 -3.96 -7.39 0.29
N ILE A 110 -2.67 -7.67 0.43
CA ILE A 110 -1.63 -6.67 0.14
C ILE A 110 -1.65 -6.24 -1.34
N GLU A 111 -1.95 -7.15 -2.27
CA GLU A 111 -2.08 -6.85 -3.68
C GLU A 111 -3.29 -5.94 -3.98
N MET A 112 -4.37 -6.09 -3.20
CA MET A 112 -5.54 -5.20 -3.32
C MET A 112 -5.23 -3.81 -2.75
N HIS A 113 -4.46 -3.72 -1.68
CA HIS A 113 -3.99 -2.46 -1.15
C HIS A 113 -3.12 -1.70 -2.16
N GLU A 114 -2.15 -2.36 -2.82
CA GLU A 114 -1.36 -1.74 -3.91
C GLU A 114 -2.26 -1.18 -5.03
N ALA A 115 -3.28 -1.92 -5.46
CA ALA A 115 -4.23 -1.43 -6.45
C ALA A 115 -5.05 -0.23 -5.94
N ILE A 116 -5.47 -0.27 -4.68
CA ILE A 116 -6.21 0.82 -4.04
C ILE A 116 -5.34 2.07 -3.94
N ASP A 117 -4.05 1.97 -3.66
CA ASP A 117 -3.17 3.14 -3.55
C ASP A 117 -3.15 3.95 -4.85
N HIS A 118 -3.05 3.28 -6.00
CA HIS A 118 -3.11 3.93 -7.30
C HIS A 118 -4.48 4.58 -7.57
N VAL A 119 -5.58 3.89 -7.28
CA VAL A 119 -6.93 4.44 -7.50
C VAL A 119 -7.23 5.59 -6.55
N TRP A 120 -6.88 5.45 -5.28
CA TRP A 120 -7.13 6.43 -4.24
C TRP A 120 -6.31 7.70 -4.47
N SER A 121 -5.02 7.56 -4.77
CA SER A 121 -4.14 8.71 -5.07
C SER A 121 -4.61 9.50 -6.29
N LEU A 122 -5.04 8.84 -7.37
CA LEU A 122 -5.66 9.50 -8.53
C LEU A 122 -6.94 10.25 -8.13
N LYS A 123 -7.81 9.66 -7.31
CA LYS A 123 -9.02 10.32 -6.80
C LYS A 123 -8.67 11.54 -5.95
N VAL A 124 -7.66 11.44 -5.09
CA VAL A 124 -7.20 12.55 -4.23
C VAL A 124 -6.69 13.71 -5.10
N ILE A 125 -5.85 13.45 -6.10
CA ILE A 125 -5.36 14.48 -7.05
C ILE A 125 -6.52 15.10 -7.81
N ALA A 126 -7.46 14.29 -8.32
CA ALA A 126 -8.54 14.76 -9.17
C ALA A 126 -9.62 15.54 -8.40
N ALA A 127 -9.86 15.22 -7.13
CA ALA A 127 -10.92 15.78 -6.30
C ALA A 127 -11.01 17.33 -6.32
N PRO A 128 -9.95 18.12 -6.10
CA PRO A 128 -10.04 19.59 -6.14
C PRO A 128 -10.51 20.15 -7.48
N PHE A 129 -10.18 19.47 -8.57
CA PHE A 129 -10.53 19.91 -9.93
C PHE A 129 -11.94 19.48 -10.30
N LEU A 130 -12.26 18.19 -10.11
CA LEU A 130 -13.56 17.62 -10.46
C LEU A 130 -14.69 18.16 -9.58
N LEU A 131 -14.42 18.41 -8.29
CA LEU A 131 -15.40 18.96 -7.34
C LEU A 131 -15.34 20.50 -7.25
N GLY A 132 -14.51 21.15 -8.07
CA GLY A 132 -14.48 22.61 -8.23
C GLY A 132 -14.08 23.38 -6.97
N TYR A 133 -13.21 22.84 -6.11
CA TYR A 133 -12.70 23.54 -4.93
C TYR A 133 -11.22 23.96 -5.04
N SER A 134 -10.59 23.71 -6.19
CA SER A 134 -9.17 24.05 -6.47
C SER A 134 -8.80 25.50 -6.09
N ARG A 135 -9.65 26.46 -6.46
CA ARG A 135 -9.46 27.89 -6.12
C ARG A 135 -10.08 28.30 -4.78
N ARG A 136 -11.12 27.59 -4.33
CA ARG A 136 -11.87 27.90 -3.09
C ARG A 136 -11.17 27.41 -1.83
N SER A 137 -10.33 26.38 -1.94
CA SER A 137 -9.48 25.89 -0.85
C SER A 137 -8.11 25.53 -1.39
N ARG A 138 -7.27 26.56 -1.55
CA ARG A 138 -5.92 26.42 -2.14
C ARG A 138 -5.05 25.48 -1.31
N TRP A 139 -5.13 25.57 0.02
CA TRP A 139 -4.37 24.68 0.92
C TRP A 139 -4.76 23.21 0.74
N ALA A 140 -6.06 22.88 0.81
CA ALA A 140 -6.52 21.50 0.61
C ALA A 140 -6.17 20.97 -0.79
N THR A 141 -6.16 21.85 -1.79
CA THR A 141 -5.75 21.48 -3.16
C THR A 141 -4.28 21.10 -3.22
N VAL A 142 -3.39 21.90 -2.62
CA VAL A 142 -1.95 21.60 -2.57
C VAL A 142 -1.70 20.31 -1.82
N VAL A 143 -2.31 20.14 -0.65
CA VAL A 143 -2.17 18.90 0.14
C VAL A 143 -2.62 17.69 -0.67
N ASN A 144 -3.79 17.74 -1.30
CA ASN A 144 -4.30 16.63 -2.09
C ASN A 144 -3.36 16.26 -3.26
N VAL A 145 -2.89 17.26 -4.02
CA VAL A 145 -1.99 17.01 -5.16
C VAL A 145 -0.66 16.42 -4.69
N VAL A 146 -0.06 16.99 -3.64
CA VAL A 146 1.24 16.51 -3.11
C VAL A 146 1.10 15.11 -2.53
N VAL A 147 0.09 14.86 -1.70
CA VAL A 147 -0.15 13.55 -1.10
C VAL A 147 -0.38 12.52 -2.19
N GLY A 148 -1.33 12.75 -3.11
CA GLY A 148 -1.62 11.79 -4.16
C GLY A 148 -0.41 11.52 -5.06
N ALA A 149 0.36 12.54 -5.45
CA ALA A 149 1.58 12.33 -6.24
C ALA A 149 2.63 11.53 -5.46
N SER A 150 2.82 11.84 -4.17
CA SER A 150 3.75 11.11 -3.30
C SER A 150 3.35 9.65 -3.09
N THR A 151 2.04 9.36 -2.99
CA THR A 151 1.52 7.99 -2.86
C THR A 151 1.75 7.22 -4.14
N ILE A 152 1.47 7.78 -5.34
CA ILE A 152 1.77 7.11 -6.61
C ILE A 152 3.25 6.75 -6.68
N LEU A 153 4.14 7.72 -6.40
CA LEU A 153 5.59 7.48 -6.42
C LEU A 153 5.99 6.43 -5.37
N GLY A 154 5.45 6.51 -4.16
CA GLY A 154 5.65 5.49 -3.12
C GLY A 154 5.30 4.10 -3.64
N SER A 155 4.05 3.91 -4.07
CA SER A 155 3.52 2.63 -4.55
C SER A 155 4.34 2.04 -5.70
N LEU A 156 4.78 2.86 -6.66
CA LEU A 156 5.61 2.38 -7.78
C LEU A 156 6.96 1.78 -7.33
N PHE A 157 7.44 2.16 -6.15
CA PHE A 157 8.75 1.77 -5.63
C PHE A 157 8.68 0.96 -4.33
N THR A 158 7.49 0.60 -3.83
CA THR A 158 7.32 -0.11 -2.57
C THR A 158 7.55 -1.60 -2.72
N ASP A 159 8.34 -2.17 -1.80
CA ASP A 159 8.40 -3.61 -1.59
C ASP A 159 7.17 -4.04 -0.80
N TYR A 160 6.04 -4.25 -1.49
CA TYR A 160 4.82 -4.67 -0.84
C TYR A 160 4.97 -6.06 -0.22
N ARG A 161 4.64 -6.20 1.08
CA ARG A 161 4.75 -7.46 1.83
C ARG A 161 3.57 -7.69 2.77
N ALA A 162 2.94 -8.85 2.63
CA ALA A 162 1.88 -9.32 3.49
C ALA A 162 2.41 -9.88 4.82
N GLN A 163 1.62 -9.78 5.89
CA GLN A 163 1.95 -10.47 7.16
C GLN A 163 1.33 -11.86 7.25
N ARG A 164 0.04 -11.97 6.91
CA ARG A 164 -0.71 -13.24 6.99
C ARG A 164 -0.88 -13.92 5.64
N GLY A 165 -0.86 -13.17 4.53
CA GLY A 165 -1.21 -13.67 3.21
C GLY A 165 -2.72 -13.74 2.99
N VAL A 166 -3.48 -12.74 3.45
CA VAL A 166 -4.95 -12.68 3.31
C VAL A 166 -5.35 -12.59 1.85
N GLN A 167 -6.42 -13.29 1.47
CA GLN A 167 -6.91 -13.35 0.08
C GLN A 167 -8.44 -13.23 0.02
N TRP A 168 -8.97 -12.61 -1.03
CA TRP A 168 -10.42 -12.50 -1.29
C TRP A 168 -10.91 -13.41 -2.43
N GLY A 169 -10.09 -14.36 -2.89
CA GLY A 169 -10.40 -15.28 -4.01
C GLY A 169 -9.61 -16.59 -3.93
N ARG A 170 -9.61 -17.41 -4.99
CA ARG A 170 -8.78 -18.63 -5.07
C ARG A 170 -7.31 -18.22 -5.02
N GLY A 171 -6.58 -18.74 -4.04
CA GLY A 171 -5.13 -18.54 -3.92
C GLY A 171 -4.38 -19.03 -5.14
N HIS A 172 -3.25 -18.38 -5.41
CA HIS A 172 -2.22 -18.94 -6.27
C HIS A 172 -1.68 -20.22 -5.65
N VAL A 173 -1.23 -21.17 -6.48
CA VAL A 173 -0.67 -22.45 -6.03
C VAL A 173 0.55 -22.27 -5.09
N THR A 174 1.17 -21.09 -5.11
CA THR A 174 2.30 -20.69 -4.27
C THR A 174 1.88 -20.02 -2.95
N ASP A 175 0.60 -19.97 -2.62
CA ASP A 175 0.11 -19.45 -1.35
C ASP A 175 0.29 -20.46 -0.23
N LEU A 176 1.00 -20.04 0.83
CA LEU A 176 1.13 -20.82 2.07
C LEU A 176 -0.16 -20.83 2.92
N GLY A 177 -1.23 -20.19 2.43
CA GLY A 177 -2.46 -19.94 3.18
C GLY A 177 -2.28 -18.89 4.30
N PRO A 178 -3.36 -18.46 4.97
CA PRO A 178 -3.30 -17.52 6.08
C PRO A 178 -2.46 -18.09 7.23
N VAL A 179 -1.41 -17.38 7.64
CA VAL A 179 -0.58 -17.81 8.78
C VAL A 179 -1.21 -17.35 10.09
N GLY A 180 -1.63 -18.33 10.91
CA GLY A 180 -2.25 -18.16 12.23
C GLY A 180 -3.69 -17.68 12.14
N GLY A 181 -4.64 -18.43 12.71
CA GLY A 181 -6.03 -18.01 12.95
C GLY A 181 -6.11 -17.13 14.18
#